data_AF-A0A381SHV0-F1
#
_entry.id   AF-A0A381SHV0-F1
#
_cell.length_a   1.000
_cell.length_b   1.000
_cell.length_c   1.000
_cell.angle_alpha   90.00
_cell.angle_beta   90.00
_cell.angle_gamma   90.00
#
_symmetry.space_group_name_H-M   'P 1'
#
loop_
_entity.id
_entity.type
_entity.pdbx_description
1 polymer ?
#
loop_
_entity_poly.entity_id
_entity_poly.type
_entity_poly.pdbx_seq_one_letter_code
_entity_poly.pdbx_strand_id
1 'polypeptide(L)' 'AATDLNVATLEWVQAISAAGPAAIRLQKRLTRQWDTAPLQDAIRAGIQTFADAYETDEPQRLMQGFLDRPRRNSD' A
#
# COMPACT_ATOMS: atom_id res chain seq x y z
N ALA A 1 -13.21 15.81 20.26
CA ALA A 1 -13.83 15.53 18.94
C ALA A 1 -12.94 16.01 17.80
N ALA A 2 -12.75 17.32 17.57
CA ALA A 2 -11.89 17.80 16.47
C ALA A 2 -10.41 17.40 16.60
N THR A 3 -9.86 17.41 17.82
CA THR A 3 -8.48 16.96 18.08
C THR A 3 -8.26 15.48 17.77
N ASP A 4 -9.25 14.64 18.09
CA ASP A 4 -9.20 13.19 17.89
C ASP A 4 -9.20 12.84 16.39
N LEU A 5 -10.05 13.52 15.61
CA LEU A 5 -10.05 13.39 14.15
C LEU A 5 -8.71 13.82 13.52
N ASN A 6 -8.08 14.88 14.04
CA ASN A 6 -6.77 15.32 13.55
C ASN A 6 -5.67 14.27 13.84
N VAL A 7 -5.69 13.67 15.03
CA VAL A 7 -4.75 12.59 15.40
C VAL A 7 -4.91 11.41 14.45
N ALA A 8 -6.14 10.89 14.29
CA ALA A 8 -6.39 9.79 13.37
C ALA A 8 -5.97 10.13 11.93
N THR A 9 -6.27 11.36 11.48
CA THR A 9 -5.86 11.82 10.14
C THR A 9 -4.34 11.80 9.98
N LEU A 10 -3.60 12.28 10.97
CA LEU A 10 -2.14 12.29 10.95
C LEU A 10 -1.56 10.88 10.92
N GLU A 11 -2.13 9.93 11.67
CA GLU A 11 -1.71 8.52 11.65
C GLU A 11 -1.82 7.92 10.24
N TRP A 12 -2.96 8.16 9.55
CA TRP A 12 -3.14 7.70 8.18
C TRP A 12 -2.17 8.37 7.19
N VAL A 13 -1.97 9.69 7.31
CA VAL A 13 -1.02 10.42 6.47
C VAL A 13 0.39 9.87 6.65
N GLN A 14 0.81 9.59 7.88
CA GLN A 14 2.11 9.00 8.18
C GLN A 14 2.23 7.60 7.58
N ALA A 15 1.22 6.75 7.74
CA ALA A 15 1.22 5.40 7.17
C ALA A 15 1.36 5.41 5.63
N ILE A 16 0.60 6.28 4.95
CA ILE A 16 0.67 6.43 3.48
C ILE A 16 2.04 6.98 3.06
N SER A 17 2.58 7.96 3.80
CA SER A 17 3.86 8.59 3.47
C SER A 17 5.06 7.67 3.72
N ALA A 18 4.93 6.70 4.62
CA ALA A 18 5.95 5.68 4.88
C ALA A 18 5.96 4.55 3.84
N ALA A 19 4.90 4.42 3.04
CA ALA A 19 4.81 3.40 1.99
C ALA A 19 5.56 3.81 0.71
N GLY A 20 5.75 2.84 -0.19
CA GLY A 20 6.34 3.08 -1.50
C GLY A 20 5.48 4.03 -2.36
N PRO A 21 6.00 5.18 -2.81
CA PRO A 21 5.19 6.15 -3.56
C PRO A 21 4.67 5.62 -4.90
N ALA A 22 5.42 4.75 -5.61
CA ALA A 22 4.92 4.10 -6.81
C ALA A 22 3.80 3.10 -6.48
N ALA A 23 4.00 2.26 -5.47
CA ALA A 23 2.99 1.32 -5.00
C ALA A 23 1.67 2.01 -4.58
N ILE A 24 1.74 3.14 -3.85
CA ILE A 24 0.55 3.92 -3.44
C ILE A 24 -0.21 4.47 -4.66
N ARG A 25 0.50 4.99 -5.68
CA ARG A 25 -0.14 5.49 -6.90
C ARG A 25 -0.82 4.38 -7.69
N LEU A 26 -0.18 3.22 -7.79
CA LEU A 26 -0.73 2.02 -8.43
C LEU A 26 -1.99 1.55 -7.70
N GLN A 27 -1.92 1.38 -6.38
CA GLN A 27 -3.04 0.97 -5.54
C GLN A 27 -4.22 1.96 -5.65
N LYS A 28 -3.97 3.27 -5.59
CA LYS A 28 -5.02 4.30 -5.72
C LYS A 28 -5.74 4.23 -7.08
N ARG A 29 -5.01 3.92 -8.15
CA ARG A 29 -5.59 3.73 -9.49
C ARG A 29 -6.45 2.48 -9.53
N LEU A 30 -5.94 1.37 -8.99
CA LEU A 30 -6.63 0.09 -8.93
C LEU A 30 -7.95 0.19 -8.15
N THR A 31 -7.95 0.84 -6.98
CA THR A 31 -9.18 1.02 -6.19
C THR A 31 -10.26 1.78 -6.96
N ARG A 32 -9.89 2.84 -7.69
CA ARG A 32 -10.84 3.57 -8.55
C ARG A 32 -11.38 2.73 -9.70
N GLN A 33 -10.57 1.82 -10.24
CA GLN A 33 -10.99 0.92 -11.31
C GLN A 33 -11.99 -0.12 -10.80
N TRP A 34 -11.84 -0.58 -9.55
CA TRP A 34 -12.76 -1.55 -8.96
C TRP A 34 -14.20 -1.04 -8.82
N ASP A 35 -14.40 0.28 -8.68
CA ASP A 35 -15.74 0.87 -8.56
C ASP A 35 -16.63 0.61 -9.80
N THR A 36 -16.02 0.36 -10.96
CA THR A 36 -16.74 0.23 -12.23
C THR A 36 -16.46 -1.08 -12.97
N ALA A 37 -15.45 -1.85 -12.55
CA ALA A 37 -15.04 -3.08 -13.22
C ALA A 37 -15.87 -4.30 -12.75
N PRO A 38 -16.25 -5.21 -13.67
CA PRO A 38 -16.69 -6.55 -13.30
C PRO A 38 -15.63 -7.27 -12.46
N LEU A 39 -16.06 -8.14 -11.53
CA LEU A 39 -15.17 -8.82 -10.57
C LEU A 39 -13.98 -9.53 -11.24
N GLN A 40 -14.21 -10.22 -12.36
CA GLN A 40 -13.15 -10.93 -13.07
C GLN A 40 -12.06 -9.98 -13.62
N ASP A 41 -12.49 -8.81 -14.11
CA ASP A 41 -11.57 -7.79 -14.62
C ASP A 41 -10.84 -7.09 -13.47
N ALA A 42 -11.53 -6.86 -12.35
CA ALA A 42 -10.93 -6.33 -11.12
C ALA A 42 -9.82 -7.23 -10.57
N ILE A 43 -10.02 -8.56 -10.60
CA ILE A 43 -8.99 -9.55 -10.21
C ILE A 43 -7.79 -9.48 -11.15
N ARG A 44 -8.02 -9.49 -12.46
CA ARG A 44 -6.95 -9.41 -13.47
C ARG A 44 -6.15 -8.11 -13.34
N ALA A 45 -6.84 -6.99 -13.15
CA ALA A 45 -6.21 -5.69 -12.92
C ALA A 45 -5.34 -5.69 -11.65
N GLY A 46 -5.78 -6.36 -10.59
CA GLY A 46 -5.00 -6.53 -9.37
C GLY A 46 -3.68 -7.26 -9.60
N ILE A 47 -3.72 -8.38 -10.33
CA ILE A 47 -2.52 -9.16 -10.69
C ILE A 47 -1.54 -8.30 -11.50
N GLN A 48 -2.04 -7.60 -12.53
CA GLN A 48 -1.20 -6.73 -13.36
C GLN A 48 -0.60 -5.59 -12.54
N THR A 49 -1.40 -4.91 -11.72
CA THR A 49 -0.93 -3.81 -10.86
C THR A 49 0.17 -4.27 -9.90
N PHE A 50 0.05 -5.50 -9.37
CA PHE A 50 1.09 -6.07 -8.53
C PHE A 50 2.38 -6.33 -9.32
N ALA A 51 2.30 -6.85 -10.54
CA ALA A 51 3.46 -7.02 -11.41
C ALA A 51 4.12 -5.68 -11.76
N ASP A 52 3.34 -4.65 -12.09
CA ASP A 52 3.82 -3.30 -12.41
C ASP A 52 4.62 -2.68 -11.24
N ALA A 53 4.29 -3.03 -10.00
CA ALA A 53 5.05 -2.55 -8.84
C ALA A 53 6.52 -3.02 -8.87
N TYR A 54 6.80 -4.20 -9.44
CA TYR A 54 8.15 -4.77 -9.58
C TYR A 54 8.94 -4.22 -10.76
N GLU A 55 8.35 -3.33 -11.57
CA GLU A 55 9.13 -2.49 -12.51
C GLU A 55 9.97 -1.44 -11.77
N THR A 56 9.72 -1.26 -10.47
CA THR A 56 10.52 -0.44 -9.55
C THR A 56 11.25 -1.33 -8.54
N ASP A 57 12.24 -0.76 -7.84
CA ASP A 57 12.93 -1.43 -6.74
C ASP A 57 12.17 -1.36 -5.40
N GLU A 58 11.05 -0.62 -5.33
CA GLU A 58 10.29 -0.38 -4.09
C GLU A 58 9.86 -1.68 -3.38
N PRO A 59 9.29 -2.69 -4.06
CA PRO A 59 8.85 -3.92 -3.40
C PRO A 59 10.02 -4.66 -2.75
N GLN A 60 11.14 -4.79 -3.46
CA GLN A 60 12.33 -5.48 -2.94
C GLN A 60 12.92 -4.71 -1.75
N ARG A 61 13.13 -3.40 -1.89
CA ARG A 61 13.74 -2.56 -0.86
C ARG A 61 12.91 -2.53 0.43
N LEU A 62 11.59 -2.36 0.32
CA LEU A 62 10.71 -2.31 1.48
C LEU A 62 10.51 -3.69 2.12
N MET A 63 10.40 -4.76 1.32
CA MET A 63 10.35 -6.12 1.84
C MET A 63 11.63 -6.49 2.57
N GLN A 64 12.79 -6.08 2.06
CA GLN A 64 14.05 -6.32 2.76
C GLN A 64 14.06 -5.64 4.14
N GLY A 65 13.63 -4.37 4.22
CA GLY A 65 13.50 -3.68 5.52
C GLY A 65 12.51 -4.36 6.48
N PHE A 66 11.47 -5.02 5.96
CA PHE A 66 10.57 -5.84 6.77
C PHE A 66 11.25 -7.12 7.27
N LEU A 67 12.00 -7.82 6.41
CA LEU A 67 12.71 -9.06 6.76
C LEU A 67 13.86 -8.81 7.75
N ASP A 68 14.54 -7.67 7.64
CA ASP A 68 15.63 -7.26 8.51
C ASP A 68 15.14 -6.82 9.90
N ARG A 69 13.83 -6.58 10.06
CA ARG A 69 13.26 -6.17 11.34
C ARG A 69 13.33 -7.33 12.34
N PRO A 70 13.97 -7.14 13.52
CA PRO A 70 14.00 -8.17 14.54
C PRO A 70 12.58 -8.54 14.95
N ARG A 71 12.30 -9.84 15.02
CA ARG A 71 11.02 -10.33 15.55
C ARG A 71 10.91 -9.84 16.98
N ARG A 72 9.83 -9.12 17.29
CA ARG A 72 9.52 -8.80 18.68
C ARG A 72 9.12 -10.12 19.33
N ASN A 73 10.05 -10.73 20.07
CA ASN A 73 9.70 -11.83 20.97
C ASN A 73 8.68 -11.26 21.95
N SER A 74 7.50 -11.85 21.97
CA SER A 74 6.51 -11.56 22.99
C SER A 74 6.99 -12.24 24.27
N ASP A 75 7.46 -11.44 25.24
CA ASP A 75 7.48 -11.86 26.65
C ASP A 75 6.05 -11.86 27.20
#